data_AF-A0A7V3MK96-F1
#
_entry.id   AF-A0A7V3MK96-F1
#
_cell.length_a   1.000
_cell.length_b   1.000
_cell.length_c   1.000
_cell.angle_alpha   90.00
_cell.angle_beta   90.00
_cell.angle_gamma   90.00
#
_symmetry.space_group_name_H-M   'P 1'
#
loop_
_entity.id
_entity.type
_entity.pdbx_description
1 polymer ?
#
loop_
_entity_poly.entity_id
_entity_poly.type
_entity_poly.pdbx_seq_one_letter_code
_entity_poly.pdbx_strand_id
1 'polypeptide(L)'
;MRDSRLAKLRARMQERKLDALLVTSIPNIFYLTGFTGSAAAALVTFDNVFVLVDPRYTVQATAECAGCHVVEYANKSATVALAEQVGELDIATAGYEADDLTVSAFRRLRAGIPKRVSLRATRNLIEELRRVKDADEIQLIRKACAIADKAFEDVIGQISVGMREKEIALLVDSTLRRVGADKEAFETIAASGPNSACPHASPT
;
A
#
# COMPACT_ATOMS: atom_id res chain seq x y z
N MET A 1 12.56 -12.18 -4.37
CA MET A 1 11.58 -11.31 -5.05
C MET A 1 11.62 -9.88 -4.49
N ARG A 2 11.37 -9.68 -3.19
CA ARG A 2 11.55 -8.39 -2.50
C ARG A 2 12.95 -7.79 -2.72
N ASP A 3 14.00 -8.61 -2.66
CA ASP A 3 15.37 -8.14 -2.88
C ASP A 3 15.58 -7.54 -4.28
N SER A 4 14.87 -8.04 -5.30
CA SER A 4 14.88 -7.47 -6.64
C SER A 4 14.17 -6.11 -6.69
N ARG A 5 13.06 -5.95 -5.96
CA ARG A 5 12.33 -4.67 -5.85
C ARG A 5 13.17 -3.61 -5.14
N LEU A 6 13.79 -3.99 -4.02
CA LEU A 6 14.70 -3.11 -3.26
C LEU A 6 15.94 -2.75 -4.08
N ALA A 7 16.52 -3.69 -4.83
CA ALA A 7 17.65 -3.40 -5.71
C ALA A 7 17.29 -2.36 -6.80
N LYS A 8 16.13 -2.52 -7.46
CA LYS A 8 15.63 -1.55 -8.45
C LYS A 8 15.40 -0.17 -7.82
N LEU A 9 14.79 -0.14 -6.63
CA LEU A 9 14.58 1.12 -5.90
C LEU A 9 15.90 1.80 -5.54
N ARG A 10 16.87 1.04 -5.02
CA ARG A 10 18.20 1.55 -4.66
C ARG A 10 18.96 2.10 -5.88
N ALA A 11 18.84 1.47 -7.04
CA ALA A 11 19.39 2.02 -8.28
C ALA A 11 18.76 3.39 -8.62
N ARG A 12 17.44 3.53 -8.49
CA ARG A 12 16.77 4.83 -8.67
C ARG A 12 17.17 5.86 -7.62
N MET A 13 17.36 5.45 -6.36
CA MET A 13 17.87 6.33 -5.30
C MET A 13 19.26 6.86 -5.66
N GLN A 14 20.14 5.99 -6.16
CA GLN A 14 21.48 6.36 -6.61
C GLN A 14 21.44 7.37 -7.77
N GLU A 15 20.62 7.14 -8.80
CA GLU A 15 20.39 8.08 -9.91
C GLU A 15 19.93 9.47 -9.42
N ARG A 16 19.11 9.50 -8.37
CA ARG A 16 18.55 10.73 -7.78
C ARG A 16 19.42 11.33 -6.66
N LYS A 17 20.57 10.72 -6.34
CA LYS A 17 21.47 11.10 -5.24
C LYS A 17 20.74 11.17 -3.90
N LEU A 18 20.01 10.11 -3.58
CA LEU A 18 19.31 9.93 -2.30
C LEU A 18 20.03 8.85 -1.51
N ASP A 19 20.30 9.11 -0.23
CA ASP A 19 20.88 8.12 0.68
C ASP A 19 19.79 7.24 1.30
N ALA A 20 18.61 7.82 1.48
CA ALA A 20 17.43 7.12 1.95
C ALA A 20 16.15 7.61 1.27
N LEU A 21 15.10 6.78 1.35
CA LEU A 21 13.74 7.11 0.95
C LEU A 21 12.77 6.89 2.12
N LEU A 22 11.99 7.93 2.40
CA LEU A 22 10.90 7.96 3.36
C LEU A 22 9.60 7.56 2.64
N VAL A 23 9.08 6.38 2.97
CA VAL A 23 7.91 5.78 2.34
C VAL A 23 6.75 5.84 3.34
N THR A 24 5.68 6.53 2.97
CA THR A 24 4.48 6.72 3.80
C THR A 24 3.23 6.11 3.17
N SER A 25 3.26 5.85 1.87
CA SER A 25 2.16 5.22 1.16
C SER A 25 2.07 3.73 1.51
N ILE A 26 0.96 3.31 2.13
CA ILE A 26 0.73 1.91 2.52
C ILE A 26 0.91 0.92 1.35
N PRO A 27 0.41 1.18 0.13
CA PRO A 27 0.66 0.30 -1.01
C PRO A 27 2.16 0.15 -1.36
N ASN A 28 2.95 1.20 -1.19
CA ASN A 28 4.39 1.16 -1.46
C ASN A 28 5.14 0.44 -0.33
N ILE A 29 4.72 0.62 0.92
CA ILE A 29 5.22 -0.16 2.06
C ILE A 29 4.95 -1.65 1.82
N PHE A 30 3.70 -2.04 1.54
CA PHE A 30 3.35 -3.43 1.20
C PHE A 30 4.22 -3.97 0.06
N TYR A 31 4.37 -3.21 -1.04
CA TYR A 31 5.16 -3.63 -2.20
C TYR A 31 6.63 -3.93 -1.85
N LEU A 32 7.21 -3.13 -0.95
CA LEU A 32 8.62 -3.21 -0.57
C LEU A 32 8.89 -4.14 0.61
N THR A 33 7.93 -4.37 1.50
CA THR A 33 8.17 -5.07 2.78
C THR A 33 7.34 -6.34 2.93
N GLY A 34 6.16 -6.39 2.30
CA GLY A 34 5.13 -7.41 2.49
C GLY A 34 4.10 -7.07 3.58
N PHE A 35 4.24 -5.93 4.27
CA PHE A 35 3.36 -5.54 5.38
C PHE A 35 1.92 -5.27 4.92
N THR A 36 0.94 -5.95 5.50
CA THR A 36 -0.47 -5.86 5.12
C THR A 36 -1.32 -5.00 6.05
N GLY A 37 -0.74 -4.48 7.14
CA GLY A 37 -1.43 -3.60 8.09
C GLY A 37 -1.79 -2.23 7.50
N SER A 38 -2.73 -1.54 8.13
CA SER A 38 -3.28 -0.28 7.63
C SER A 38 -2.56 0.98 8.12
N ALA A 39 -1.57 0.84 8.99
CA ALA A 39 -0.77 1.95 9.50
C ALA A 39 0.71 1.57 9.65
N ALA A 40 1.58 2.24 8.90
CA ALA A 40 3.03 2.13 9.01
C ALA A 40 3.71 3.34 8.34
N ALA A 41 4.99 3.51 8.61
CA ALA A 41 5.93 4.20 7.73
C ALA A 41 7.11 3.27 7.44
N ALA A 42 7.85 3.51 6.37
CA ALA A 42 9.09 2.80 6.11
C ALA A 42 10.22 3.76 5.71
N LEU A 43 11.45 3.33 6.00
CA LEU A 43 12.67 4.02 5.65
C LEU A 43 13.57 3.02 4.93
N VAL A 44 13.87 3.28 3.66
CA VAL A 44 14.75 2.45 2.84
C VAL A 44 16.09 3.15 2.70
N THR A 45 17.18 2.46 3.06
CA THR A 45 18.55 2.87 2.76
C THR A 45 19.18 1.88 1.78
N PHE A 46 20.45 2.10 1.41
CA PHE A 46 21.19 1.16 0.57
C PHE A 46 21.38 -0.22 1.20
N ASP A 47 21.40 -0.30 2.53
CA ASP A 47 21.68 -1.55 3.25
C ASP A 47 20.44 -2.07 3.98
N ASN A 48 19.62 -1.17 4.52
CA ASN A 48 18.57 -1.53 5.47
C ASN A 48 17.18 -1.09 4.99
N VAL A 49 16.16 -1.74 5.53
CA VAL A 49 14.76 -1.33 5.43
C VAL A 49 14.21 -1.33 6.84
N PHE A 50 13.73 -0.18 7.30
CA PHE A 50 13.05 -0.05 8.58
C PHE A 50 11.56 0.07 8.35
N VAL A 51 10.77 -0.69 9.11
CA VAL A 51 9.30 -0.65 9.11
C VAL A 51 8.84 -0.16 10.46
N LEU A 52 8.32 1.06 10.49
CA LEU A 52 7.90 1.75 11.70
C LEU A 52 6.40 1.53 11.90
N VAL A 53 6.03 0.95 13.03
CA VAL A 53 4.63 0.59 13.35
C VAL A 53 4.25 1.01 14.75
N ASP A 54 2.97 1.28 14.97
CA ASP A 54 2.44 1.41 16.32
C ASP A 54 2.22 0.04 16.98
N PRO A 55 2.02 -0.02 18.32
CA PRO A 55 2.02 -1.28 19.07
C PRO A 55 0.96 -2.30 18.62
N ARG A 56 -0.11 -1.86 17.93
CA ARG A 56 -1.14 -2.77 17.39
C ARG A 56 -0.59 -3.69 16.31
N TYR A 57 0.47 -3.28 15.62
CA TYR A 57 1.01 -3.95 14.45
C TYR A 57 2.38 -4.59 14.67
N THR A 58 3.00 -4.46 15.85
CA THR A 58 4.36 -4.99 16.10
C THR A 58 4.49 -6.48 15.83
N VAL A 59 3.54 -7.28 16.34
CA VAL A 59 3.51 -8.74 16.11
C VAL A 59 3.35 -9.06 14.62
N GLN A 60 2.40 -8.38 13.95
CA GLN A 60 2.12 -8.58 12.53
C GLN A 60 3.32 -8.19 11.66
N ALA A 61 3.90 -7.02 11.87
CA ALA A 61 5.05 -6.53 11.12
C ALA A 61 6.27 -7.43 11.29
N THR A 62 6.50 -7.95 12.51
CA THR A 62 7.60 -8.90 12.77
C THR A 62 7.42 -10.20 11.98
N ALA A 63 6.19 -10.69 11.84
CA ALA A 63 5.90 -11.90 11.09
C ALA A 63 5.97 -11.68 9.55
N GLU A 64 5.43 -10.56 9.05
CA GLU A 64 5.30 -10.31 7.62
C GLU A 64 6.56 -9.71 6.98
N CYS A 65 7.30 -8.89 7.73
CA CYS A 65 8.42 -8.11 7.21
C CYS A 65 9.77 -8.78 7.46
N ALA A 66 9.86 -10.10 7.34
CA ALA A 66 11.09 -10.85 7.58
C ALA A 66 12.29 -10.20 6.87
N GLY A 67 13.41 -9.90 7.53
CA GLY A 67 14.56 -9.22 6.91
C GLY A 67 14.47 -7.69 6.84
N CYS A 68 13.39 -7.09 7.35
CA CYS A 68 13.33 -5.66 7.67
C CYS A 68 13.58 -5.46 9.18
N HIS A 69 14.02 -4.26 9.56
CA HIS A 69 14.09 -3.82 10.96
C HIS A 69 12.73 -3.27 11.37
N VAL A 70 11.98 -4.02 12.19
CA VAL A 70 10.71 -3.54 12.73
C VAL A 70 10.97 -2.65 13.93
N VAL A 71 10.47 -1.41 13.87
CA VAL A 71 10.64 -0.39 14.91
C VAL A 71 9.27 0.01 15.43
N GLU A 72 8.98 -0.37 16.67
CA GLU A 72 7.75 0.08 17.34
C GLU A 72 7.90 1.55 17.78
N TYR A 73 6.89 2.37 17.49
CA TYR A 73 6.77 3.71 18.06
C TYR A 73 5.48 3.83 18.87
N ALA A 74 5.54 4.55 20.00
CA ALA A 74 4.38 4.82 20.84
C ALA A 74 4.20 6.33 21.09
N ASN A 75 2.95 6.75 21.34
CA ASN A 75 2.58 8.12 21.73
C ASN A 75 3.04 9.22 20.77
N LYS A 76 3.22 8.90 19.48
CA LYS A 76 3.62 9.84 18.43
C LYS A 76 3.06 9.41 17.08
N SER A 77 3.12 10.29 16.08
CA SER A 77 2.74 9.92 14.71
C SER A 77 3.87 9.20 13.98
N ALA A 78 3.52 8.38 12.99
CA ALA A 78 4.50 7.69 12.13
C ALA A 78 5.53 8.66 11.52
N THR A 79 5.12 9.88 11.14
CA THR A 79 6.04 10.90 10.61
C THR A 79 7.06 11.42 11.62
N VAL A 80 6.74 11.43 12.92
CA VAL A 80 7.67 11.83 13.97
C VAL A 80 8.66 10.69 14.21
N ALA A 81 8.16 9.46 14.33
CA ALA A 81 9.00 8.26 14.44
C ALA A 81 9.96 8.13 13.25
N LEU A 82 9.49 8.43 12.04
CA LEU A 82 10.30 8.41 10.83
C LEU A 82 11.42 9.46 10.85
N ALA A 83 11.14 10.66 11.39
CA ALA A 83 12.15 11.70 11.56
C ALA A 83 13.21 11.31 12.61
N GLU A 84 12.80 10.72 13.73
CA GLU A 84 13.70 10.18 14.75
C GLU A 84 14.59 9.09 14.17
N GLN A 85 14.02 8.15 13.41
CA GLN A 85 14.79 7.08 12.76
C GLN A 85 15.83 7.62 11.76
N VAL A 86 15.50 8.68 11.02
CA VAL A 86 16.49 9.39 10.18
C VAL A 86 17.60 10.02 11.03
N GLY A 87 17.27 10.49 12.24
CA GLY A 87 18.21 11.03 13.20
C GLY A 87 19.30 10.06 13.65
N GLU A 88 18.97 8.77 13.73
CA GLU A 88 19.88 7.69 14.10
C GLU A 88 20.82 7.24 12.97
N LEU A 89 20.60 7.72 11.74
CA LEU A 89 21.41 7.34 10.58
C LEU A 89 22.43 8.42 10.19
N ASP A 90 23.55 7.95 9.63
CA ASP A 90 24.54 8.81 8.98
C ASP A 90 24.20 8.97 7.49
N ILE A 91 23.22 9.84 7.21
CA ILE A 91 22.79 10.18 5.85
C ILE A 91 22.76 11.70 5.65
N ALA A 92 22.97 12.15 4.41
CA ALA A 92 22.95 13.55 4.03
C ALA A 92 21.67 13.95 3.29
N THR A 93 21.06 13.02 2.53
CA THR A 93 19.89 13.30 1.69
C THR A 93 18.82 12.21 1.82
N ALA A 94 17.60 12.61 2.19
CA ALA A 94 16.45 11.72 2.26
C ALA A 94 15.34 12.18 1.30
N GLY A 95 14.90 11.27 0.43
CA GLY A 95 13.72 11.46 -0.41
C GLY A 95 12.43 11.26 0.38
N TYR A 96 11.34 11.94 0.03
CA TYR A 96 10.01 11.66 0.58
C TYR A 96 8.94 11.60 -0.52
N GLU A 97 7.86 10.86 -0.28
CA GLU A 97 6.74 10.70 -1.20
C GLU A 97 5.84 11.95 -1.19
N ALA A 98 6.13 12.89 -2.09
CA ALA A 98 5.46 14.19 -2.10
C ALA A 98 3.99 14.13 -2.55
N ASP A 99 3.58 13.05 -3.21
CA ASP A 99 2.21 12.82 -3.68
C ASP A 99 1.32 12.16 -2.60
N ASP A 100 1.91 11.58 -1.55
CA ASP A 100 1.21 10.88 -0.48
C ASP A 100 1.13 11.72 0.82
N LEU A 101 2.21 12.44 1.15
CA LEU A 101 2.26 13.24 2.36
C LEU A 101 1.34 14.47 2.31
N THR A 102 0.39 14.54 3.24
CA THR A 102 -0.31 15.80 3.52
C THR A 102 0.66 16.90 3.97
N VAL A 103 0.30 18.16 3.69
CA VAL A 103 1.11 19.33 4.11
C VAL A 103 1.35 19.33 5.64
N SER A 104 0.34 18.94 6.43
CA SER A 104 0.44 18.85 7.89
C SER A 104 1.42 17.76 8.33
N ALA A 105 1.36 16.59 7.71
CA ALA A 105 2.28 15.48 7.97
C ALA A 105 3.72 15.83 7.58
N PHE A 106 3.91 16.45 6.43
CA PHE A 106 5.23 16.94 5.98
C PHE A 106 5.82 17.99 6.93
N ARG A 107 5.02 18.93 7.45
CA ARG A 107 5.50 19.93 8.42
C ARG A 107 6.00 19.26 9.71
N ARG A 108 5.28 18.26 10.23
CA ARG A 108 5.73 17.48 11.39
C ARG A 108 7.03 16.71 11.11
N LEU A 109 7.08 16.01 9.97
CA LEU A 109 8.29 15.30 9.53
C LEU A 109 9.48 16.25 9.47
N ARG A 110 9.35 17.35 8.72
CA ARG A 110 10.42 18.34 8.53
C ARG A 110 10.89 18.97 9.84
N ALA A 111 9.99 19.18 10.80
CA ALA A 111 10.36 19.72 12.11
C ALA A 111 11.25 18.78 12.93
N GLY A 112 11.09 17.45 12.76
CA GLY A 112 11.90 16.45 13.45
C GLY A 112 13.19 16.05 12.71
N ILE A 113 13.29 16.34 11.41
CA ILE A 113 14.45 15.95 10.61
C ILE A 113 15.67 16.79 11.01
N PRO A 114 16.83 16.19 11.30
CA PRO A 114 18.03 16.93 11.64
C PRO A 114 18.45 17.90 10.53
N LYS A 115 18.95 19.09 10.91
CA LYS A 115 19.37 20.12 9.95
C LYS A 115 20.48 19.68 8.97
N ARG A 116 21.23 18.62 9.32
CA ARG A 116 22.26 18.02 8.45
C ARG A 116 21.67 17.26 7.26
N VAL A 117 20.39 16.85 7.34
CA VAL A 117 19.72 16.04 6.33
C VAL A 117 18.91 16.95 5.40
N SER A 118 19.20 16.89 4.11
CA SER A 118 18.42 17.54 3.06
C SER A 118 17.23 16.67 2.67
N LEU A 119 16.01 17.18 2.84
CA LEU A 119 14.80 16.53 2.33
C LEU A 119 14.58 16.88 0.86
N ARG A 120 14.35 15.85 0.03
CA ARG A 120 14.02 16.01 -1.39
C ARG A 120 12.67 15.42 -1.72
N ALA A 121 11.82 16.21 -2.36
CA ALA A 121 10.56 15.73 -2.89
C ALA A 121 10.82 14.68 -3.97
N THR A 122 10.20 13.52 -3.85
CA THR A 122 10.18 12.49 -4.89
C THR A 122 8.74 12.26 -5.34
N ARG A 123 8.57 11.88 -6.61
CA ARG A 123 7.28 11.57 -7.22
C ARG A 123 7.44 10.30 -8.04
N ASN A 124 6.48 9.39 -7.92
CA ASN A 124 6.37 8.17 -8.71
C ASN A 124 7.59 7.20 -8.67
N LEU A 125 8.47 7.29 -7.66
CA LEU A 125 9.72 6.50 -7.65
C LEU A 125 9.46 4.99 -7.51
N ILE A 126 8.46 4.62 -6.69
CA ILE A 126 8.06 3.23 -6.46
C ILE A 126 6.93 2.83 -7.41
N GLU A 127 6.06 3.77 -7.76
CA GLU A 127 4.94 3.61 -8.69
C GLU A 127 5.43 3.21 -10.09
N GLU A 128 6.55 3.77 -10.55
CA GLU A 128 7.19 3.34 -11.80
C GLU A 128 7.65 1.88 -11.75
N LEU A 129 8.11 1.39 -10.60
CA LEU A 129 8.47 -0.01 -10.41
C LEU A 129 7.23 -0.90 -10.44
N ARG A 130 6.17 -0.49 -9.71
CA ARG A 130 4.87 -1.17 -9.64
C ARG A 130 4.10 -1.17 -10.96
N ARG A 131 4.49 -0.32 -11.91
CA ARG A 131 3.88 -0.28 -13.25
C ARG A 131 4.10 -1.60 -14.00
N VAL A 132 5.32 -2.13 -13.95
CA VAL A 132 5.70 -3.39 -14.61
C VAL A 132 5.72 -4.51 -13.57
N LYS A 133 4.76 -5.43 -13.69
CA LYS A 133 4.55 -6.51 -12.72
C LYS A 133 5.61 -7.58 -12.90
N ASP A 134 6.09 -8.13 -11.80
CA ASP A 134 6.88 -9.36 -11.83
C ASP A 134 5.99 -10.59 -12.05
N ALA A 135 6.62 -11.75 -12.27
CA ALA A 135 5.90 -12.99 -12.60
C ALA A 135 4.95 -13.42 -11.47
N ASP A 136 5.33 -13.18 -10.22
CA ASP A 136 4.54 -13.58 -9.05
C ASP A 136 3.33 -12.66 -8.88
N GLU A 137 3.50 -11.35 -9.08
CA GLU A 137 2.39 -10.39 -9.15
C GLU A 137 1.39 -10.76 -10.24
N ILE A 138 1.87 -11.13 -11.43
CA ILE A 138 1.00 -11.58 -12.54
C ILE A 138 0.23 -12.85 -12.16
N GLN A 139 0.88 -13.82 -11.50
CA GLN A 139 0.19 -15.03 -11.03
C GLN A 139 -0.89 -14.71 -9.99
N LEU A 140 -0.61 -13.81 -9.04
CA LEU A 140 -1.59 -13.37 -8.04
C LEU A 140 -2.77 -12.63 -8.68
N ILE A 141 -2.51 -11.75 -9.65
CA ILE A 141 -3.56 -11.06 -10.41
C ILE A 141 -4.43 -12.07 -11.17
N ARG A 142 -3.82 -13.05 -11.85
CA ARG A 142 -4.57 -14.12 -12.54
C ARG A 142 -5.45 -14.92 -11.58
N LYS A 143 -4.94 -15.23 -10.38
CA LYS A 143 -5.73 -15.90 -9.34
C LYS A 143 -6.92 -15.04 -8.89
N ALA A 144 -6.71 -13.74 -8.68
CA ALA A 144 -7.80 -12.81 -8.34
C ALA A 144 -8.85 -12.72 -9.45
N CYS A 145 -8.44 -12.68 -10.72
CA CYS A 145 -9.38 -12.73 -11.86
C CYS A 145 -10.18 -14.03 -11.88
N ALA A 146 -9.53 -15.19 -11.70
CA ALA A 146 -10.23 -16.48 -11.68
C ALA A 146 -11.27 -16.59 -10.53
N ILE A 147 -10.97 -15.99 -9.38
CA ILE A 147 -11.92 -15.87 -8.26
C ILE A 147 -13.12 -14.99 -8.65
N ALA A 148 -12.87 -13.85 -9.31
CA ALA A 148 -13.92 -12.96 -9.77
C ALA A 148 -14.80 -13.60 -10.85
N ASP A 149 -14.20 -14.30 -11.82
CA ASP A 149 -14.91 -15.05 -12.86
C ASP A 149 -15.81 -16.11 -12.23
N LYS A 150 -15.28 -16.87 -11.27
CA LYS A 150 -16.05 -17.89 -10.57
C LYS A 150 -17.20 -17.30 -9.75
N ALA A 151 -16.97 -16.18 -9.08
CA ALA A 151 -18.02 -15.48 -8.35
C ALA A 151 -19.12 -14.97 -9.29
N PHE A 152 -18.75 -14.42 -10.45
CA PHE A 152 -19.72 -13.97 -11.45
C PHE A 152 -20.59 -15.11 -11.99
N GLU A 153 -19.99 -16.26 -12.34
CA GLU A 153 -20.71 -17.47 -12.77
C GLU A 153 -21.73 -17.93 -11.73
N ASP A 154 -21.36 -17.91 -10.45
CA ASP A 154 -22.24 -18.33 -9.37
C ASP A 154 -23.37 -17.32 -9.12
N VAL A 155 -23.10 -16.02 -9.27
CA VAL A 155 -24.06 -14.94 -8.97
C VAL A 155 -25.09 -14.77 -10.09
N ILE A 156 -24.69 -14.86 -11.37
CA ILE A 156 -25.56 -14.48 -12.50
C ILE A 156 -26.87 -15.29 -12.53
N GLY A 157 -26.84 -16.57 -12.14
CA GLY A 157 -28.02 -17.43 -12.09
C GLY A 157 -28.96 -17.18 -10.90
N GLN A 158 -28.54 -16.36 -9.93
CA GLN A 158 -29.31 -16.03 -8.73
C GLN A 158 -30.00 -14.67 -8.83
N ILE A 159 -29.63 -13.84 -9.81
CA ILE A 159 -30.26 -12.53 -10.01
C ILE A 159 -31.66 -12.72 -10.62
N SER A 160 -32.67 -12.14 -9.98
CA SER A 160 -34.05 -12.20 -10.45
C SER A 160 -34.77 -10.86 -10.34
N VAL A 161 -35.85 -10.71 -11.12
CA VAL A 161 -36.76 -9.56 -11.01
C VAL A 161 -37.26 -9.42 -9.57
N GLY A 162 -37.22 -8.20 -9.05
CA GLY A 162 -37.63 -7.87 -7.67
C GLY A 162 -36.47 -7.72 -6.69
N MET A 163 -35.25 -8.13 -7.04
CA MET A 163 -34.06 -7.85 -6.23
C MET A 163 -33.65 -6.38 -6.32
N ARG A 164 -33.23 -5.80 -5.21
CA ARG A 164 -32.59 -4.49 -5.13
C ARG A 164 -31.13 -4.59 -5.55
N GLU A 165 -30.57 -3.49 -6.05
CA GLU A 165 -29.16 -3.45 -6.46
C GLU A 165 -28.23 -3.73 -5.28
N LYS A 166 -28.55 -3.23 -4.07
CA LYS A 166 -27.80 -3.56 -2.85
C LYS A 166 -27.82 -5.04 -2.49
N GLU A 167 -28.91 -5.74 -2.80
CA GLU A 167 -29.00 -7.19 -2.56
C GLU A 167 -28.10 -7.95 -3.53
N ILE A 168 -28.03 -7.49 -4.78
CA ILE A 168 -27.10 -8.03 -5.78
C ILE A 168 -25.64 -7.76 -5.37
N ALA A 169 -25.32 -6.53 -4.94
CA ALA A 169 -23.97 -6.18 -4.49
C ALA A 169 -23.52 -7.05 -3.28
N LEU A 170 -24.39 -7.22 -2.28
CA LEU A 170 -24.11 -8.11 -1.14
C LEU A 170 -23.91 -9.56 -1.58
N LEU A 171 -24.69 -10.03 -2.55
CA LEU A 171 -24.55 -11.37 -3.10
C LEU A 171 -23.19 -11.56 -3.81
N VAL A 172 -22.72 -10.57 -4.55
CA VAL A 172 -21.38 -10.58 -5.17
C VAL A 172 -20.29 -10.62 -4.10
N ASP A 173 -20.33 -9.71 -3.12
CA ASP A 173 -19.28 -9.60 -2.09
C ASP A 173 -19.18 -10.86 -1.23
N SER A 174 -20.33 -11.42 -0.83
CA SER A 174 -20.38 -12.67 -0.08
C SER A 174 -19.89 -13.86 -0.91
N THR A 175 -20.21 -13.90 -2.20
CA THR A 175 -19.74 -14.96 -3.10
C THR A 175 -18.24 -14.90 -3.35
N LEU A 176 -17.68 -13.71 -3.59
CA LEU A 176 -16.24 -13.50 -3.73
C LEU A 176 -15.47 -14.09 -2.53
N ARG A 177 -15.93 -13.79 -1.31
CA ARG A 177 -15.33 -14.33 -0.07
C ARG A 177 -15.46 -15.84 0.01
N ARG A 178 -16.64 -16.39 -0.32
CA ARG A 178 -16.91 -17.83 -0.31
C ARG A 178 -16.00 -18.60 -1.28
N VAL A 179 -15.66 -18.02 -2.43
CA VAL A 179 -14.81 -18.67 -3.45
C VAL A 179 -13.32 -18.31 -3.32
N GLY A 180 -12.93 -17.64 -2.24
CA GLY A 180 -11.53 -17.52 -1.82
C GLY A 180 -10.92 -16.12 -1.89
N ALA A 181 -11.70 -15.06 -2.11
CA ALA A 181 -11.21 -13.69 -1.91
C ALA A 181 -11.13 -13.32 -0.43
N ASP A 182 -10.13 -12.53 -0.03
CA ASP A 182 -10.08 -11.97 1.32
C ASP A 182 -11.19 -10.91 1.52
N LYS A 183 -11.44 -10.13 0.47
CA LYS A 183 -12.47 -9.10 0.37
C LYS A 183 -12.62 -8.63 -1.08
N GLU A 184 -13.65 -7.82 -1.31
CA GLU A 184 -13.82 -7.02 -2.51
C GLU A 184 -12.65 -6.03 -2.71
N ALA A 185 -12.27 -5.79 -3.97
CA ALA A 185 -11.17 -4.90 -4.32
C ALA A 185 -11.55 -3.40 -4.23
N PHE A 186 -12.83 -3.11 -4.42
CA PHE A 186 -13.48 -1.81 -4.33
C PHE A 186 -14.98 -2.02 -4.07
N GLU A 187 -15.71 -0.95 -3.76
CA GLU A 187 -17.17 -1.02 -3.55
C GLU A 187 -17.87 -1.60 -4.79
N THR A 188 -18.57 -2.72 -4.62
CA THR A 188 -19.24 -3.39 -5.73
C THR A 188 -20.33 -2.51 -6.33
N ILE A 189 -20.28 -2.37 -7.67
CA ILE A 189 -21.29 -1.65 -8.45
C ILE A 189 -22.26 -2.67 -9.04
N ALA A 190 -23.52 -2.56 -8.66
CA ALA A 190 -24.66 -3.21 -9.30
C ALA A 190 -25.60 -2.09 -9.78
N ALA A 191 -25.79 -1.98 -11.09
CA ALA A 191 -26.54 -0.87 -11.69
C ALA A 191 -27.52 -1.42 -12.73
N SER A 192 -28.80 -1.14 -12.53
CA SER A 192 -29.92 -1.71 -13.27
C SER A 192 -30.83 -0.61 -13.86
N GLY A 193 -31.52 -0.91 -14.96
CA GLY A 193 -32.42 0.05 -15.61
C GLY A 193 -31.71 1.37 -15.93
N PRO A 194 -32.31 2.54 -15.65
CA PRO A 194 -31.67 3.84 -15.88
C PRO A 194 -30.35 4.04 -15.11
N ASN A 195 -30.16 3.38 -13.96
CA ASN A 195 -28.94 3.51 -13.16
C ASN A 195 -27.72 2.92 -13.90
N SER A 196 -27.93 1.98 -14.84
CA SER A 196 -26.86 1.42 -15.69
C SER A 196 -26.18 2.45 -16.60
N ALA A 197 -26.79 3.63 -16.81
CA ALA A 197 -26.17 4.74 -17.53
C ALA A 197 -25.19 5.56 -16.66
N CYS A 198 -25.12 5.32 -15.35
CA CYS A 198 -24.25 6.03 -14.42
C CYS A 198 -22.91 5.27 -14.24
N PRO A 199 -21.76 5.81 -14.71
CA PRO A 199 -20.47 5.09 -14.71
C PRO A 199 -19.94 4.73 -13.31
N HIS A 200 -20.34 5.48 -12.29
CA HIS A 200 -19.98 5.29 -10.88
C HIS A 200 -21.23 5.20 -10.01
N ALA A 201 -22.23 4.44 -10.47
CA ALA A 201 -23.46 4.20 -9.73
C ALA A 201 -23.16 3.58 -8.35
N SER A 202 -23.80 4.10 -7.31
CA SER A 202 -23.90 3.38 -6.03
C SER A 202 -25.14 2.48 -6.09
N PRO A 203 -25.04 1.19 -5.71
CA PRO A 203 -26.21 0.32 -5.63
C PRO A 203 -27.29 0.90 -4.73
N THR A 204 -28.55 0.85 -5.18
CA THR A 204 -29.73 1.36 -4.45
C THR A 204 -30.54 0.28 -3.71
#